data_AF-A0A965FST7-F1
#
_entry.id   AF-A0A965FST7-F1
#
_cell.length_a   1.000
_cell.length_b   1.000
_cell.length_c   1.000
_cell.angle_alpha   90.00
_cell.angle_beta   90.00
_cell.angle_gamma   90.00
#
_symmetry.space_group_name_H-M   'P 1'
#
loop_
_entity.id
_entity.type
_entity.pdbx_description
1 polymer ?
#
loop_
_entity_poly.entity_id
_entity_poly.type
_entity_poly.pdbx_seq_one_letter_code
_entity_poly.pdbx_strand_id
1 'polypeptide(L)'
;AEAGLPGYELASWYAIFAPAATPPDLIRTLNRAISKGLEGNAMRDQFATLGAEPVGGTADDLAATVQKDLRKWAKVARDGGVKPE
;
A
#
# COMPACT_ATOMS: atom_id res chain seq x y z
N ALA A 1 11.39 15.52 -15.52
CA ALA A 1 11.88 14.33 -14.79
C ALA A 1 12.50 14.84 -13.51
N GLU A 2 11.86 14.62 -12.36
CA GLU A 2 12.45 14.98 -11.09
C GLU A 2 13.72 14.14 -10.89
N ALA A 3 14.84 14.81 -10.65
CA ALA A 3 16.14 14.20 -10.48
C ALA A 3 16.20 13.49 -9.12
N GLY A 4 15.55 12.33 -9.01
CA GLY A 4 15.59 11.51 -7.81
C GLY A 4 17.01 11.04 -7.51
N LEU A 5 17.40 11.11 -6.24
CA LEU A 5 18.66 10.51 -5.78
C LEU A 5 18.57 8.98 -6.00
N PRO A 6 19.59 8.33 -6.60
CA PRO A 6 19.54 6.89 -6.84
C PRO A 6 19.24 6.09 -5.56
N GLY A 7 18.18 5.28 -5.59
CA GLY A 7 17.73 4.49 -4.44
C GLY A 7 16.89 5.23 -3.40
N TYR A 8 16.64 6.53 -3.59
CA TYR A 8 15.72 7.32 -2.77
C TYR A 8 14.31 7.24 -3.35
N GLU A 9 13.46 6.45 -2.70
CA GLU A 9 12.04 6.31 -3.01
C GLU A 9 11.26 6.64 -1.73
N LEU A 10 10.42 7.67 -1.76
CA LEU A 10 9.55 8.01 -0.64
C LEU A 10 8.13 8.18 -1.20
N ALA A 11 7.36 7.10 -1.16
CA ALA A 11 5.96 7.08 -1.54
C ALA A 11 5.13 6.66 -0.33
N SER A 12 4.12 7.46 0.00
CA SER A 12 3.09 7.08 0.97
C SER A 12 2.02 6.26 0.24
N TRP A 13 1.55 5.20 0.88
CA TRP A 13 0.50 4.35 0.32
C TRP A 13 -0.57 4.07 1.38
N TYR A 14 -1.76 3.71 0.89
CA TYR A 14 -2.90 3.30 1.70
C TYR A 14 -3.29 1.88 1.35
N ALA A 15 -3.79 1.14 2.33
CA ALA A 15 -4.30 -0.21 2.12
C ALA A 15 -5.48 -0.53 3.03
N ILE A 16 -6.22 -1.57 2.65
CA ILE A 16 -7.33 -2.11 3.42
C ILE A 16 -6.87 -3.41 4.09
N PHE A 17 -7.10 -3.51 5.40
CA PHE A 17 -6.77 -4.69 6.19
C PHE A 17 -8.04 -5.31 6.78
N ALA A 18 -8.01 -6.62 6.99
CA ALA A 18 -9.04 -7.38 7.69
C ALA A 18 -8.44 -8.02 8.96
N PRO A 19 -9.26 -8.43 9.95
CA PRO A 19 -8.80 -9.17 11.11
C PRO A 19 -7.96 -10.40 10.72
N ALA A 20 -6.93 -10.73 11.51
CA ALA A 20 -5.99 -11.81 11.19
C ALA A 20 -6.67 -13.19 11.03
N ALA A 21 -7.80 -13.40 11.72
CA ALA A 21 -8.57 -14.64 11.66
C ALA A 21 -9.64 -14.65 10.54
N THR A 22 -9.67 -13.67 9.64
CA THR A 22 -10.64 -13.64 8.54
C THR A 22 -10.43 -14.84 7.61
N PRO A 23 -11.47 -15.64 7.32
CA PRO A 23 -11.40 -16.77 6.41
C PRO A 23 -10.85 -16.40 5.02
N PRO A 24 -9.98 -17.24 4.40
CA PRO A 24 -9.36 -16.94 3.11
C PRO A 24 -10.34 -16.71 1.96
N ASP A 25 -11.49 -17.38 1.97
CA ASP A 25 -12.56 -17.20 0.99
C ASP A 25 -13.23 -15.81 1.09
N LEU A 26 -13.40 -15.28 2.30
CA LEU A 26 -13.85 -13.91 2.50
C LEU A 26 -12.81 -12.90 2.02
N ILE A 27 -11.52 -13.14 2.28
CA ILE A 27 -10.43 -12.29 1.75
C ILE A 27 -10.48 -12.25 0.22
N ARG A 28 -10.63 -13.40 -0.45
CA ARG A 28 -10.75 -13.46 -1.91
C ARG A 28 -11.98 -12.69 -2.43
N THR A 29 -13.10 -12.78 -1.70
CA THR A 29 -14.33 -12.07 -2.06
C THR A 29 -14.16 -10.55 -1.95
N LEU A 30 -13.59 -10.08 -0.84
CA LEU A 30 -13.31 -8.66 -0.62
C LEU A 30 -12.31 -8.12 -1.63
N ASN A 31 -11.19 -8.82 -1.86
CA ASN A 31 -10.18 -8.39 -2.82
C ASN A 31 -10.76 -8.25 -4.24
N ARG A 32 -11.61 -9.17 -4.68
CA ARG A 32 -12.30 -9.09 -5.97
C ARG A 32 -13.23 -7.87 -6.05
N ALA A 33 -14.02 -7.63 -5.00
CA ALA A 33 -14.93 -6.49 -4.96
C ALA A 33 -14.18 -5.15 -4.97
N ILE A 34 -13.10 -5.04 -4.19
CA ILE A 34 -12.23 -3.85 -4.15
C ILE A 34 -11.59 -3.61 -5.52
N SER A 35 -10.99 -4.65 -6.13
CA SER A 35 -10.34 -4.54 -7.44
C SER A 35 -11.32 -4.04 -8.51
N LYS A 36 -12.53 -4.62 -8.54
CA LYS A 36 -13.59 -4.16 -9.45
C LYS A 36 -14.00 -2.70 -9.20
N GLY A 37 -14.02 -2.25 -7.94
CA GLY A 37 -14.31 -0.86 -7.61
C GLY A 37 -13.25 0.12 -8.12
N LEU A 38 -11.98 -0.28 -8.06
CA LEU A 38 -10.85 0.53 -8.57
C LEU A 38 -10.85 0.65 -10.09
N GLU A 39 -11.51 -0.26 -10.81
CA GLU A 39 -11.65 -0.18 -12.27
C GLU A 39 -12.65 0.89 -12.74
N GLY A 40 -13.43 1.50 -11.84
CA GLY A 40 -14.40 2.54 -12.17
C GLY A 40 -13.74 3.90 -12.45
N ASN A 41 -14.18 4.58 -13.52
CA ASN A 41 -13.67 5.91 -13.88
C ASN A 41 -13.83 6.93 -12.74
N ALA A 42 -14.99 6.93 -12.07
CA ALA A 42 -15.23 7.80 -10.92
C ALA A 42 -14.19 7.61 -9.80
N MET A 43 -13.71 6.37 -9.59
CA MET A 43 -12.68 6.10 -8.59
C MET A 43 -11.32 6.61 -9.06
N ARG A 44 -10.96 6.39 -10.33
CA ARG A 44 -9.71 6.93 -10.91
C ARG A 44 -9.67 8.46 -10.82
N ASP A 45 -10.75 9.13 -11.17
CA ASP A 45 -10.86 10.58 -11.11
C ASP A 45 -10.74 11.08 -9.67
N GLN A 46 -11.40 10.41 -8.72
CA GLN A 46 -11.29 10.76 -7.31
C GLN A 46 -9.86 10.59 -6.78
N PHE A 47 -9.18 9.48 -7.09
CA PHE A 47 -7.79 9.26 -6.70
C PHE A 47 -6.87 10.32 -7.32
N ALA A 48 -7.07 10.66 -8.60
CA ALA A 48 -6.31 11.71 -9.27
C ALA A 48 -6.48 13.09 -8.58
N THR A 49 -7.71 13.43 -8.14
CA THR A 49 -7.94 14.68 -7.39
C THR A 49 -7.22 14.72 -6.04
N LEU A 50 -6.95 13.54 -5.45
CA LEU A 50 -6.19 13.38 -4.21
C LEU A 50 -4.68 13.23 -4.46
N GLY A 51 -4.21 13.30 -5.70
CA GLY A 51 -2.81 13.08 -6.05
C GLY A 51 -2.33 11.64 -5.83
N ALA A 52 -3.26 10.68 -5.88
CA ALA A 52 -3.00 9.25 -5.67
C ALA A 52 -3.32 8.45 -6.94
N GLU A 53 -2.74 7.26 -7.03
CA GLU A 53 -3.00 6.30 -8.11
C GLU A 53 -3.63 5.02 -7.54
N PRO A 54 -4.72 4.50 -8.13
CA PRO A 54 -5.28 3.23 -7.71
C PRO A 54 -4.40 2.08 -8.24
N VAL A 55 -3.73 1.37 -7.32
CA VAL A 55 -2.81 0.27 -7.67
C VAL A 55 -3.53 -1.08 -7.77
N GLY A 56 -4.44 -1.37 -6.82
CA GLY A 56 -5.07 -2.69 -6.73
C GLY A 56 -4.07 -3.81 -6.37
N GLY A 57 -4.27 -5.00 -6.92
CA GLY A 57 -3.41 -6.17 -6.71
C GLY A 57 -4.03 -7.25 -5.82
N THR A 58 -3.27 -8.31 -5.56
CA THR A 58 -3.69 -9.42 -4.70
C THR A 58 -3.40 -9.13 -3.23
N ALA A 59 -4.00 -9.92 -2.32
CA ALA A 59 -3.67 -9.84 -0.89
C ALA A 59 -2.19 -10.18 -0.62
N ASP A 60 -1.60 -11.06 -1.42
CA ASP A 60 -0.19 -11.45 -1.30
C ASP A 60 0.76 -10.32 -1.76
N ASP A 61 0.39 -9.57 -2.80
CA ASP A 61 1.14 -8.39 -3.24
C ASP A 61 1.20 -7.31 -2.14
N LEU A 62 0.07 -7.09 -1.47
CA LEU A 62 0.00 -6.18 -0.32
C LEU A 62 0.86 -6.69 0.84
N ALA A 63 0.79 -7.99 1.15
CA ALA A 63 1.62 -8.59 2.20
C ALA A 63 3.13 -8.42 1.91
N ALA A 64 3.54 -8.62 0.66
CA ALA A 64 4.92 -8.39 0.23
C ALA A 64 5.35 -6.93 0.38
N THR A 65 4.46 -5.98 0.04
CA THR A 65 4.68 -4.54 0.18
C THR A 65 4.88 -4.14 1.65
N VAL A 66 3.98 -4.59 2.53
CA VAL A 66 4.08 -4.36 3.98
C VAL A 66 5.41 -4.89 4.52
N GLN A 67 5.79 -6.12 4.13
CA GLN A 67 7.04 -6.73 4.60
C GLN A 67 8.29 -5.98 4.09
N LYS A 68 8.28 -5.50 2.84
CA LYS A 68 9.35 -4.65 2.28
C LYS A 68 9.48 -3.35 3.08
N ASP A 69 8.37 -2.68 3.31
CA ASP A 69 8.36 -1.36 3.94
C ASP A 69 8.66 -1.42 5.43
N LEU A 70 8.15 -2.41 6.16
CA LEU A 70 8.53 -2.64 7.56
C LEU A 70 10.04 -2.82 7.70
N ARG A 71 10.68 -3.60 6.81
CA ARG A 71 12.14 -3.76 6.84
C ARG A 71 12.89 -2.46 6.57
N LYS A 72 12.45 -1.70 5.56
CA LYS A 72 13.03 -0.41 5.20
C LYS A 72 12.91 0.59 6.34
N TRP A 73 11.70 0.79 6.87
CA TRP A 73 11.43 1.78 7.90
C TRP A 73 12.03 1.42 9.25
N ALA A 74 12.08 0.13 9.61
CA ALA A 74 12.81 -0.31 10.80
C ALA A 74 14.32 0.01 10.70
N LYS A 75 14.92 -0.10 9.50
CA LYS A 75 16.32 0.33 9.29
C LYS A 75 16.47 1.84 9.42
N VAL A 76 15.62 2.62 8.76
CA VAL A 76 15.65 4.09 8.83
C VAL A 76 15.50 4.58 10.27
N ALA A 77 14.55 4.04 11.03
CA ALA A 77 14.34 4.41 12.43
C ALA A 77 15.57 4.12 13.31
N ARG A 78 16.18 2.93 13.15
CA ARG A 78 17.42 2.58 13.87
C ARG A 78 18.58 3.50 13.53
N ASP A 79 18.83 3.71 12.22
CA ASP A 79 19.94 4.53 11.75
C ASP A 79 19.76 6.01 12.14
N GLY A 80 18.51 6.48 12.17
CA GLY A 80 18.15 7.84 12.57
C GLY A 80 17.96 8.06 14.07
N GLY A 81 18.13 7.03 14.90
CA GLY A 81 17.95 7.14 16.35
C GLY A 81 16.52 7.47 16.82
N VAL A 82 15.52 7.17 15.99
CA VAL A 82 14.10 7.43 16.29
C VAL A 82 13.62 6.45 17.37
N LYS A 83 12.92 6.97 18.38
CA LYS A 83 12.33 6.17 19.47
C LYS A 83 10.81 6.30 19.44
N PRO A 84 10.06 5.25 19.81
CA PRO A 84 8.64 5.38 20.12
C PRO A 84 8.46 6.40 21.24
N GLU A 85 7.41 7.22 21.15
CA GLU A 85 6.91 8.06 22.24
C GLU A 85 6.44 7.26 23.48
#